data_AF-A0A178F6K4-F1
#
_entry.id   AF-A0A178F6K4-F1
#
_cell.length_a   1.000
_cell.length_b   1.000
_cell.length_c   1.000
_cell.angle_alpha   90.00
_cell.angle_beta   90.00
_cell.angle_gamma   90.00
#
_symmetry.space_group_name_H-M   'P 1'
#
loop_
_entity.id
_entity.type
_entity.pdbx_description
1 polymer ?
#
loop_
_entity_poly.entity_id
_entity_poly.type
_entity_poly.pdbx_seq_one_letter_code
_entity_poly.pdbx_strand_id
1 'polypeptide(L)'
;MDHNQCERTLKQNWWASAVLDDSFMCAGGVLNQGACQGDGGSPLMCIAENQYYARGIFSWTIGCGLANIPHVYTDVVKVRSWIDQEMTANGFTTDSYTPVSYRK
;
A
#
# COMPACT_ATOMS: atom_id res chain seq x y z
N MET A 1 -4.01 6.73 5.81
CA MET A 1 -3.63 8.16 5.81
C MET A 1 -3.85 8.71 4.40
N ASP A 2 -4.22 9.98 4.28
CA ASP A 2 -4.37 10.65 2.97
C ASP A 2 -3.02 10.78 2.24
N HIS A 3 -3.02 10.74 0.90
CA HIS A 3 -1.79 10.79 0.10
C HIS A 3 -1.02 12.11 0.32
N ASN A 4 -1.72 13.26 0.28
CA ASN A 4 -1.09 14.57 0.48
C ASN A 4 -0.57 14.71 1.92
N GLN A 5 -1.28 14.12 2.88
CA GLN A 5 -0.80 14.06 4.27
C GLN A 5 0.48 13.22 4.38
N CYS A 6 0.56 12.09 3.66
CA CYS A 6 1.79 11.30 3.62
C CYS A 6 2.96 12.09 3.07
N GLU A 7 2.79 12.68 1.89
CA GLU A 7 3.85 13.43 1.23
C GLU A 7 4.37 14.55 2.12
N ARG A 8 3.47 15.31 2.75
CA ARG A 8 3.85 16.37 3.71
C ARG A 8 4.66 15.80 4.88
N THR A 9 4.27 14.65 5.41
CA THR A 9 4.97 14.02 6.55
C THR A 9 6.37 13.56 6.14
N LEU A 10 6.52 12.98 4.95
CA LEU A 10 7.83 12.56 4.42
C LEU A 10 8.75 13.77 4.14
N LYS A 11 8.18 14.86 3.59
CA LYS A 11 8.90 16.11 3.33
C LYS A 11 9.44 16.76 4.62
N GLN A 12 8.65 16.75 5.69
CA GLN A 12 9.02 17.38 6.96
C GLN A 12 10.16 16.66 7.68
N ASN A 13 10.27 15.34 7.53
CA ASN A 13 11.22 14.54 8.31
C ASN A 13 12.53 14.26 7.57
N TRP A 14 12.51 14.10 6.25
CA TRP A 14 13.68 13.57 5.55
C TRP A 14 13.81 14.02 4.10
N TRP A 15 12.73 13.93 3.32
CA TRP A 15 12.81 14.11 1.87
C TRP A 15 12.15 15.43 1.45
N ALA A 16 12.79 16.53 1.84
CA ALA A 16 12.25 17.89 1.70
C ALA A 16 11.80 18.27 0.27
N SER A 17 12.40 17.67 -0.76
CA SER A 17 12.09 17.89 -2.18
C SER A 17 11.38 16.72 -2.88
N ALA A 18 11.00 15.65 -2.17
CA ALA A 18 10.30 14.51 -2.78
C ALA A 18 8.96 14.94 -3.35
N VAL A 19 8.57 14.37 -4.47
CA VAL A 19 7.16 14.25 -4.84
C VAL A 19 6.83 12.78 -4.69
N LEU A 20 5.85 12.46 -3.86
CA LEU A 20 5.39 11.09 -3.72
C LEU A 20 4.50 10.78 -4.93
N ASP A 21 4.86 9.79 -5.74
CA ASP A 21 4.06 9.43 -6.89
C ASP A 21 2.66 8.92 -6.47
N ASP A 22 1.63 9.22 -7.26
CA ASP A 22 0.24 8.84 -7.00
C ASP A 22 0.01 7.32 -6.90
N SER A 23 0.95 6.51 -7.38
CA SER A 23 0.96 5.05 -7.21
C SER A 23 1.32 4.59 -5.80
N PHE A 24 1.73 5.51 -4.90
CA PHE A 24 2.04 5.20 -3.52
C PHE A 24 0.96 5.67 -2.54
N MET A 25 0.84 4.92 -1.46
CA MET A 25 0.06 5.25 -0.28
C MET A 25 0.90 4.98 0.97
N CYS A 26 0.39 5.41 2.13
CA CYS A 26 1.12 5.26 3.37
C CYS A 26 0.25 4.81 4.54
N ALA A 27 0.89 4.09 5.46
CA ALA A 27 0.28 3.61 6.70
C ALA A 27 1.28 3.62 7.86
N GLY A 28 0.78 3.61 9.10
CA GLY A 28 1.61 3.59 10.30
C GLY A 28 2.12 4.99 10.70
N GLY A 29 3.38 5.05 11.15
CA GLY A 29 3.91 6.19 11.90
C GLY A 29 3.85 6.00 13.42
N VAL A 30 3.65 4.75 13.88
CA VAL A 30 3.60 4.40 15.31
C VAL A 30 4.95 3.83 15.72
N LEU A 31 5.47 4.29 16.86
CA LEU A 31 6.75 3.83 17.41
C LEU A 31 6.74 2.31 17.61
N ASN A 32 7.83 1.64 17.23
CA ASN A 32 8.04 0.19 17.31
C ASN A 32 6.97 -0.66 16.60
N GLN A 33 6.34 -0.12 15.55
CA GLN A 33 5.37 -0.86 14.73
C GLN A 33 5.62 -0.64 13.23
N GLY A 34 5.13 -1.59 12.43
CA GLY A 34 5.15 -1.52 10.96
C GLY A 34 6.20 -2.42 10.32
N ALA A 35 6.19 -2.42 8.99
CA ALA A 35 7.09 -3.20 8.17
C ALA A 35 8.51 -2.60 8.16
N CYS A 36 9.52 -3.46 8.06
CA CYS A 36 10.93 -3.08 8.16
C CYS A 36 11.71 -3.54 6.92
N GLN A 37 13.03 -3.26 6.88
CA GLN A 37 13.88 -3.82 5.84
C GLN A 37 13.79 -5.35 5.86
N GLY A 38 13.57 -5.94 4.68
CA GLY A 38 13.32 -7.38 4.51
C GLY A 38 11.85 -7.73 4.28
N ASP A 39 10.91 -6.88 4.67
CA ASP A 39 9.47 -7.12 4.48
C ASP A 39 8.95 -6.71 3.09
N GLY A 40 9.85 -6.36 2.17
CA GLY A 40 9.51 -5.88 0.82
C GLY A 40 8.57 -6.85 0.10
N GLY A 41 7.45 -6.35 -0.42
CA GLY A 41 6.43 -7.18 -1.06
C GLY A 41 5.36 -7.73 -0.11
N SER A 42 5.51 -7.55 1.21
CA SER A 42 4.47 -7.97 2.17
C SER A 42 3.18 -7.16 2.01
N PRO A 43 2.00 -7.76 2.24
CA PRO A 43 0.74 -7.07 2.04
C PRO A 43 0.36 -6.21 3.26
N LEU A 44 -0.14 -5.00 2.98
CA LEU A 44 -0.94 -4.22 3.92
C LEU A 44 -2.39 -4.70 3.84
N MET A 45 -2.81 -5.50 4.81
CA MET A 45 -4.17 -6.04 4.87
C MET A 45 -5.12 -5.07 5.58
N CYS A 46 -6.30 -4.87 5.01
CA CYS A 46 -7.42 -4.14 5.63
C CYS A 46 -8.64 -5.05 5.73
N ILE A 47 -9.57 -4.72 6.63
CA ILE A 47 -10.83 -5.46 6.81
C ILE A 47 -11.98 -4.56 6.38
N ALA A 48 -12.83 -5.04 5.47
CA ALA A 48 -14.11 -4.43 5.11
C ALA A 48 -15.13 -5.54 4.91
N GLU A 49 -16.37 -5.32 5.32
CA GLU A 49 -17.45 -6.31 5.18
C GLU A 49 -17.08 -7.71 5.72
N ASN A 50 -16.31 -7.76 6.82
CA ASN A 50 -15.81 -9.00 7.43
C ASN A 50 -14.89 -9.84 6.51
N GLN A 51 -14.24 -9.21 5.53
CA GLN A 51 -13.26 -9.82 4.64
C GLN A 51 -11.95 -9.04 4.64
N TYR A 52 -10.84 -9.77 4.54
CA TYR A 52 -9.51 -9.19 4.41
C TYR A 52 -9.19 -8.93 2.95
N TYR A 53 -8.63 -7.76 2.66
CA TYR A 53 -8.14 -7.41 1.32
C TYR A 53 -6.79 -6.71 1.41
N ALA A 54 -5.94 -6.94 0.40
CA ALA A 54 -4.67 -6.25 0.26
C ALA A 54 -4.90 -4.83 -0.27
N ARG A 55 -4.71 -3.83 0.59
CA ARG A 55 -4.84 -2.41 0.22
C ARG A 55 -3.54 -1.85 -0.33
N GLY A 56 -2.40 -2.37 0.12
CA GLY A 56 -1.07 -1.95 -0.30
C GLY A 56 -0.06 -3.08 -0.31
N ILE A 57 1.07 -2.87 -0.98
CA ILE A 57 2.22 -3.77 -0.98
C ILE A 57 3.41 -3.01 -0.42
N PHE A 58 4.06 -3.51 0.62
CA PHE A 58 5.14 -2.79 1.28
C PHE A 58 6.30 -2.56 0.32
N SER A 59 6.69 -1.29 0.19
CA SER A 59 7.73 -0.87 -0.74
C SER A 59 8.97 -0.42 0.00
N TRP A 60 8.85 0.60 0.85
CA TRP A 60 10.00 1.15 1.58
C TRP A 60 9.58 1.97 2.80
N THR A 61 10.55 2.28 3.65
CA THR A 61 10.41 3.14 4.82
C THR A 61 11.75 3.81 5.15
N ILE A 62 11.73 4.80 6.02
CA ILE A 62 12.92 5.48 6.53
C ILE A 62 13.18 4.98 7.96
N GLY A 63 14.13 4.07 8.11
CA GLY A 63 14.33 3.37 9.39
C GLY A 63 13.13 2.51 9.78
N CYS A 64 13.24 1.77 10.88
CA CYS A 64 12.17 0.86 11.33
C CYS A 64 11.57 1.30 12.65
N GLY A 65 10.24 1.25 12.71
CA GLY A 65 9.49 1.54 13.94
C GLY A 65 9.71 2.95 14.46
N LEU A 66 10.04 3.92 13.61
CA LEU A 66 10.23 5.31 14.03
C LEU A 66 8.88 6.01 14.22
N ALA A 67 8.73 6.75 15.32
CA ALA A 67 7.55 7.55 15.56
C ALA A 67 7.38 8.63 14.49
N ASN A 68 6.15 8.84 14.03
CA ASN A 68 5.75 9.84 13.03
C ASN A 68 6.38 9.65 11.63
N ILE A 69 7.07 8.52 11.38
CA ILE A 69 7.55 8.15 10.06
C ILE A 69 6.62 7.08 9.48
N PRO A 70 5.79 7.42 8.48
CA PRO A 70 4.92 6.46 7.86
C PRO A 70 5.71 5.49 6.97
N HIS A 71 5.17 4.28 6.83
CA HIS A 71 5.67 3.28 5.90
C HIS A 71 4.99 3.48 4.54
N VAL A 72 5.76 3.36 3.46
CA VAL A 72 5.29 3.61 2.09
C VAL A 72 4.99 2.29 1.39
N TYR A 73 3.80 2.20 0.82
CA TYR A 73 3.27 1.02 0.16
C TYR A 73 2.86 1.39 -1.27
N THR A 74 3.07 0.48 -2.22
CA THR A 74 2.40 0.56 -3.53
C THR A 74 0.89 0.47 -3.30
N ASP A 75 0.14 1.39 -3.87
CA ASP A 75 -1.32 1.42 -3.80
C ASP A 75 -1.92 0.37 -4.75
N VAL A 76 -2.44 -0.72 -4.18
CA VAL A 76 -3.04 -1.83 -4.97
C VAL A 76 -4.22 -1.37 -5.82
N VAL A 77 -4.98 -0.36 -5.38
CA VAL A 77 -6.13 0.17 -6.14
C VAL A 77 -5.65 0.83 -7.42
N LYS A 78 -4.50 1.52 -7.38
CA LYS A 78 -3.93 2.20 -8.56
C LYS A 78 -3.40 1.21 -9.61
N VAL A 79 -2.92 0.04 -9.19
CA VAL A 79 -2.39 -1.00 -10.09
C VAL A 79 -3.39 -2.12 -10.40
N ARG A 80 -4.63 -2.01 -9.91
CA ARG A 80 -5.65 -3.06 -10.05
C ARG A 80 -5.93 -3.44 -11.50
N SER A 81 -6.01 -2.45 -12.40
CA SER A 81 -6.25 -2.69 -13.83
C SER A 81 -5.14 -3.51 -14.47
N TRP A 82 -3.88 -3.26 -14.09
CA TRP A 82 -2.74 -4.05 -14.56
C TRP A 82 -2.82 -5.49 -14.03
N ILE A 83 -3.16 -5.68 -12.75
CA ILE A 83 -3.37 -7.03 -12.18
C ILE A 83 -4.45 -7.78 -12.98
N ASP A 84 -5.58 -7.14 -13.25
CA ASP A 84 -6.67 -7.75 -14.02
C ASP A 84 -6.25 -8.12 -15.45
N GLN A 85 -5.44 -7.28 -16.09
CA GLN A 85 -4.89 -7.54 -17.42
C GLN A 85 -3.95 -8.75 -17.42
N GLU A 86 -2.98 -8.80 -16.49
CA GLU A 86 -2.02 -9.90 -16.40
C GLU A 86 -2.72 -11.23 -16.07
N MET A 87 -3.68 -11.21 -15.13
CA MET A 87 -4.44 -12.41 -14.79
C MET A 87 -5.21 -12.94 -16.00
N THR A 88 -5.89 -12.06 -16.73
CA THR A 88 -6.62 -12.43 -17.95
C THR A 88 -5.68 -12.93 -19.05
N ALA A 89 -4.55 -12.26 -19.27
CA ALA A 89 -3.56 -12.65 -20.27
C ALA A 89 -2.96 -14.05 -20.00
N ASN A 90 -2.91 -14.44 -18.73
CA ASN A 90 -2.43 -15.75 -18.29
C ASN A 90 -3.56 -16.78 -18.11
N GLY A 91 -4.78 -16.48 -18.56
CA GLY A 91 -5.91 -17.42 -18.57
C GLY A 91 -6.66 -17.56 -17.25
N PHE A 92 -6.48 -16.64 -16.30
CA PHE A 92 -7.18 -16.61 -15.03
C PHE A 92 -8.31 -15.58 -15.01
N THR A 93 -9.39 -15.89 -14.29
CA THR A 93 -10.50 -14.93 -14.09
C THR A 93 -10.25 -14.06 -12.85
N THR A 94 -10.81 -12.84 -12.88
CA THR A 94 -10.71 -11.89 -11.76
C THR A 94 -11.53 -12.31 -10.53
N ASP A 95 -12.43 -13.29 -10.68
CA ASP A 95 -13.23 -13.88 -9.61
C ASP A 95 -12.38 -14.52 -8.51
N SER A 96 -11.15 -14.93 -8.85
CA SER A 96 -10.22 -15.60 -7.95
C SER A 96 -9.72 -14.69 -6.82
N TYR A 97 -9.75 -13.37 -7.01
CA TYR A 97 -9.29 -12.38 -6.02
C TYR A 97 -10.25 -11.19 -5.86
N THR A 98 -11.40 -11.22 -6.52
CA THR A 98 -12.50 -10.26 -6.32
C THR A 98 -13.57 -10.87 -5.45
N PRO A 99 -13.87 -10.28 -4.27
CA PRO A 99 -14.98 -10.70 -3.43
C PRO A 99 -16.28 -10.79 -4.22
N VAL A 100 -17.09 -11.82 -3.91
CA VAL A 100 -18.42 -11.98 -4.52
C VAL A 100 -19.30 -10.74 -4.30
N SER A 101 -19.16 -10.05 -3.15
CA SER A 101 -19.92 -8.82 -2.85
C SER A 101 -19.61 -7.64 -3.77
N TYR A 102 -18.45 -7.64 -4.45
CA TYR A 102 -18.04 -6.57 -5.36
C TYR A 102 -18.24 -6.92 -6.84
N ARG A 103 -18.69 -8.13 -7.17
CA ARG A 103 -19.07 -8.53 -8.53
C ARG A 103 -20.48 -7.99 -8.80
N LYS A 104 -20.59 -6.87 -9.51
CA LYS A 104 -21.87 -6.40 -10.06
C LYS A 104 -22.26 -7.21 -11.28
#